data_AF-A0A940MH57-F1
#
_entry.id   AF-A0A940MH57-F1
#
_cell.length_a   1.000
_cell.length_b   1.000
_cell.length_c   1.000
_cell.angle_alpha   90.00
_cell.angle_beta   90.00
_cell.angle_gamma   90.00
#
_symmetry.space_group_name_H-M   'P 1'
#
loop_
_entity.id
_entity.type
_entity.pdbx_description
1 polymer ?
#
loop_
_entity_poly.entity_id
_entity_poly.type
_entity_poly.pdbx_seq_one_letter_code
_entity_poly.pdbx_strand_id
1 'polypeptide(L)'
;MSPAFTFVMNLTGVTIGTLSAELGRPATVQDVRDLDRRTAGRIYRAKYWDRIRGDDLPAGFDLVAFDGAINSGPARGAKWLQRGLAVPADGRIGPQTLAAANGAQNGVAVIEKACAVRLGFLQGLGSFRTFGKGWGRRVAKVEARAVSMWSGSRATLAAQERRATAARKQQQTNATAAGAGGGAAAGGGDLAGVPDVVVYGILAVAVVAAVYALLKAAHHARRRDAYRAELEA
;
A
#
# COMPACT_ATOMS: atom_id res chain seq x y z
N MET A 1 3.38 -9.87 -22.24
CA MET A 1 3.02 -9.74 -20.81
C MET A 1 3.00 -8.26 -20.46
N SER A 2 1.97 -7.78 -19.75
CA SER A 2 1.90 -6.37 -19.30
C SER A 2 3.12 -6.01 -18.43
N PRO A 3 3.61 -4.76 -18.47
CA PRO A 3 4.64 -4.27 -17.55
C PRO A 3 4.32 -4.51 -16.06
N ALA A 4 3.04 -4.44 -15.66
CA ALA A 4 2.60 -4.77 -14.31
C ALA A 4 2.90 -6.23 -13.96
N PHE A 5 2.61 -7.13 -14.90
CA PHE A 5 2.79 -8.57 -14.73
C PHE A 5 4.26 -8.92 -14.48
N THR A 6 5.17 -8.39 -15.30
CA THR A 6 6.62 -8.60 -15.18
C THR A 6 7.17 -8.01 -13.88
N PHE A 7 6.73 -6.80 -13.52
CA PHE A 7 7.18 -6.13 -12.31
C PHE A 7 6.81 -6.92 -11.05
N VAL A 8 5.57 -7.38 -10.94
CA VAL A 8 5.14 -8.13 -9.75
C VAL A 8 5.80 -9.50 -9.69
N MET A 9 5.98 -10.19 -10.81
CA MET A 9 6.71 -11.46 -10.84
C MET A 9 8.17 -11.34 -10.34
N ASN A 10 8.82 -10.20 -10.57
CA ASN A 10 10.15 -9.94 -10.01
C ASN A 10 10.12 -9.63 -8.50
N LEU A 11 8.96 -9.26 -7.95
CA LEU A 11 8.78 -8.93 -6.53
C LEU A 11 8.19 -10.09 -5.71
N THR A 12 7.49 -11.04 -6.33
CA THR A 12 6.79 -12.14 -5.64
C THR A 12 7.18 -13.51 -6.21
N GLY A 13 7.52 -14.45 -5.32
CA GLY A 13 7.60 -15.87 -5.66
C GLY A 13 6.28 -16.60 -5.43
N VAL A 14 6.05 -17.70 -6.16
CA VAL A 14 4.90 -18.58 -5.93
C VAL A 14 5.05 -19.25 -4.57
N THR A 15 4.04 -19.18 -3.72
CA THR A 15 4.07 -19.83 -2.40
C THR A 15 3.87 -21.34 -2.52
N ILE A 16 4.42 -22.11 -1.57
CA ILE A 16 4.21 -23.57 -1.50
C ILE A 16 2.72 -23.90 -1.56
N GLY A 17 1.87 -23.25 -0.77
CA GLY A 17 0.43 -23.50 -0.79
C GLY A 17 -0.22 -23.23 -2.16
N THR A 18 0.23 -22.20 -2.88
CA THR A 18 -0.26 -21.92 -4.24
C THR A 18 0.14 -23.02 -5.20
N LEU A 19 1.41 -23.44 -5.15
CA LEU A 19 1.94 -24.50 -6.02
C LEU A 19 1.32 -25.86 -5.68
N SER A 20 1.13 -26.18 -4.40
CA SER A 20 0.48 -27.42 -3.97
C SER A 20 -0.93 -27.56 -4.55
N ALA A 21 -1.71 -26.47 -4.51
CA ALA A 21 -3.05 -26.46 -5.07
C ALA A 21 -3.05 -26.67 -6.59
N GLU A 22 -2.03 -26.18 -7.30
CA GLU A 22 -1.89 -26.39 -8.75
C GLU A 22 -1.42 -27.80 -9.10
N LEU A 23 -0.54 -28.38 -8.29
CA LEU A 23 -0.04 -29.73 -8.50
C LEU A 23 -1.03 -30.81 -8.05
N GLY A 24 -2.08 -30.44 -7.31
CA GLY A 24 -2.99 -31.41 -6.67
C GLY A 24 -2.32 -32.27 -5.59
N ARG A 25 -1.10 -31.91 -5.17
CA ARG A 25 -0.30 -32.59 -4.14
C ARG A 25 0.47 -31.56 -3.31
N PRO A 26 0.93 -31.90 -2.09
CA PRO A 26 1.88 -31.05 -1.38
C PRO A 26 3.14 -30.77 -2.23
N ALA A 27 3.39 -29.50 -2.49
CA ALA A 27 4.61 -29.02 -3.13
C ALA A 27 5.75 -28.93 -2.10
N THR A 28 6.96 -29.19 -2.54
CA THR A 28 8.19 -29.05 -1.76
C THR A 28 8.83 -27.68 -1.99
N VAL A 29 9.80 -27.32 -1.14
CA VAL A 29 10.65 -26.14 -1.40
C VAL A 29 11.40 -26.28 -2.71
N GLN A 30 11.80 -27.50 -3.08
CA GLN A 30 12.50 -27.78 -4.32
C GLN A 30 11.57 -27.57 -5.53
N ASP A 31 10.32 -28.03 -5.47
CA ASP A 31 9.31 -27.76 -6.52
C ASP A 31 9.14 -26.25 -6.76
N VAL A 32 9.17 -25.43 -5.71
CA VAL A 32 9.08 -23.96 -5.84
C VAL A 32 10.34 -23.36 -6.46
N ARG A 33 11.53 -23.90 -6.13
CA ARG A 33 12.80 -23.44 -6.69
C ARG A 33 12.94 -23.80 -8.17
N ASP A 34 12.47 -24.98 -8.54
CA ASP A 34 12.51 -25.50 -9.91
C ASP A 34 11.36 -24.98 -10.78
N LEU A 35 10.42 -24.24 -10.18
CA LEU A 35 9.28 -23.70 -10.89
C LEU A 35 9.73 -22.70 -11.95
N ASP A 36 9.54 -23.08 -13.21
CA ASP A 36 9.89 -22.24 -14.34
C ASP A 36 8.99 -20.98 -14.41
N ARG A 37 9.54 -19.90 -14.97
CA ARG A 37 8.83 -18.61 -15.06
C ARG A 37 7.55 -18.69 -15.89
N ARG A 38 7.47 -19.56 -16.90
CA ARG A 38 6.28 -19.69 -17.75
C ARG A 38 5.16 -20.35 -16.96
N THR A 39 5.45 -21.41 -16.19
CA THR A 39 4.46 -22.04 -15.32
C THR A 39 4.02 -21.11 -14.21
N ALA A 40 4.95 -20.44 -13.52
CA ALA A 40 4.61 -19.40 -12.54
C ALA A 40 3.70 -18.31 -13.15
N GLY A 41 4.01 -17.86 -14.38
CA GLY A 41 3.19 -16.90 -15.10
C GLY A 41 1.77 -17.39 -15.37
N ARG A 42 1.57 -18.65 -15.78
CA ARG A 42 0.22 -19.21 -15.97
C ARG A 42 -0.58 -19.23 -14.67
N ILE A 43 0.06 -19.66 -13.57
CA ILE A 43 -0.56 -19.70 -12.24
C ILE A 43 -0.96 -18.29 -11.81
N TYR A 44 -0.05 -17.32 -11.94
CA TYR A 44 -0.33 -15.93 -11.57
C TYR A 44 -1.47 -15.32 -12.39
N ARG A 45 -1.49 -15.63 -13.69
CA ARG A 45 -2.54 -15.16 -14.59
C ARG A 45 -3.91 -15.67 -14.15
N ALA A 46 -4.06 -16.99 -14.08
CA ALA A 46 -5.34 -17.62 -13.78
C ALA A 46 -5.87 -17.29 -12.36
N LYS A 47 -4.97 -17.27 -11.35
CA LYS A 47 -5.39 -17.07 -9.96
C LYS A 47 -5.60 -15.62 -9.56
N TYR A 48 -4.91 -14.69 -10.20
CA TYR A 48 -4.86 -13.31 -9.73
C TYR A 48 -5.17 -12.31 -10.84
N TRP A 49 -4.46 -12.35 -11.97
CA TRP A 49 -4.60 -11.35 -13.04
C TRP A 49 -5.99 -11.38 -13.70
N ASP A 50 -6.45 -12.55 -14.11
CA ASP A 50 -7.74 -12.68 -14.79
C ASP A 50 -8.89 -12.41 -13.81
N ARG A 51 -8.72 -12.77 -12.53
CA ARG A 51 -9.69 -12.52 -11.46
C ARG A 51 -9.91 -11.03 -11.18
N ILE A 52 -8.91 -10.19 -11.47
CA ILE A 52 -9.01 -8.74 -11.37
C ILE A 52 -9.22 -8.06 -12.73
N ARG A 53 -9.46 -8.84 -13.80
CA ARG A 53 -9.56 -8.33 -15.17
C ARG A 53 -8.40 -7.40 -15.53
N GLY A 54 -7.18 -7.83 -15.23
CA GLY A 54 -5.99 -7.00 -15.35
C GLY A 54 -5.74 -6.48 -16.77
N ASP A 55 -6.13 -7.26 -17.79
CA ASP A 55 -6.03 -6.85 -19.19
C ASP A 55 -7.01 -5.72 -19.57
N ASP A 56 -8.08 -5.51 -18.80
CA ASP A 56 -9.10 -4.47 -19.05
C ASP A 56 -8.85 -3.18 -18.24
N LEU A 57 -7.86 -3.17 -17.36
CA LEU A 57 -7.55 -2.03 -16.51
C LEU A 57 -6.49 -1.12 -17.16
N PRO A 58 -6.60 0.21 -17.03
CA PRO A 58 -5.54 1.13 -17.40
C PRO A 58 -4.21 0.84 -16.67
N ALA A 59 -3.11 1.16 -17.33
CA ALA A 59 -1.78 1.01 -16.78
C ALA A 59 -1.62 1.77 -15.45
N GLY A 60 -1.03 1.11 -14.45
CA GLY A 60 -0.90 1.62 -13.09
C GLY A 60 -2.04 1.14 -12.18
N PHE A 61 -3.29 1.18 -12.64
CA PHE A 61 -4.41 0.60 -11.89
C PHE A 61 -4.35 -0.93 -11.88
N ASP A 62 -3.97 -1.52 -13.01
CA ASP A 62 -3.67 -2.94 -13.16
C ASP A 62 -2.63 -3.42 -12.13
N LEU A 63 -1.53 -2.67 -11.97
CA LEU A 63 -0.46 -2.96 -11.03
C LEU A 63 -0.93 -2.87 -9.57
N VAL A 64 -1.67 -1.82 -9.21
CA VAL A 64 -2.20 -1.66 -7.84
C VAL A 64 -3.14 -2.81 -7.47
N ALA A 65 -4.08 -3.16 -8.35
CA ALA A 65 -5.00 -4.26 -8.13
C ALA A 65 -4.28 -5.61 -8.08
N PHE A 66 -3.32 -5.84 -8.98
CA PHE A 66 -2.60 -7.12 -9.11
C PHE A 66 -1.65 -7.41 -7.95
N ASP A 67 -0.80 -6.45 -7.55
CA ASP A 67 0.08 -6.68 -6.38
C ASP A 67 -0.78 -6.84 -5.11
N GLY A 68 -1.90 -6.12 -5.00
CA GLY A 68 -2.86 -6.34 -3.92
C GLY A 68 -3.50 -7.73 -3.95
N ALA A 69 -3.87 -8.22 -5.14
CA ALA A 69 -4.45 -9.54 -5.35
C ALA A 69 -3.51 -10.66 -4.92
N ILE A 70 -2.22 -10.55 -5.23
CA ILE A 70 -1.24 -11.58 -4.87
C ILE A 70 -0.99 -11.63 -3.35
N ASN A 71 -0.87 -10.48 -2.72
CA ASN A 71 -0.50 -10.41 -1.30
C ASN A 71 -1.70 -10.53 -0.35
N SER A 72 -2.92 -10.33 -0.83
CA SER A 72 -4.12 -10.28 0.01
C SER A 72 -5.35 -10.92 -0.63
N GLY A 73 -5.19 -11.58 -1.78
CA GLY A 73 -6.28 -12.23 -2.49
C GLY A 73 -6.99 -11.27 -3.46
N PRO A 74 -7.51 -11.78 -4.60
CA PRO A 74 -8.08 -10.97 -5.68
C PRO A 74 -9.14 -9.97 -5.23
N ALA A 75 -10.08 -10.41 -4.38
CA ALA A 75 -11.17 -9.56 -3.91
C ALA A 75 -10.66 -8.34 -3.12
N ARG A 76 -9.62 -8.49 -2.28
CA ARG A 76 -9.06 -7.34 -1.53
C ARG A 76 -8.30 -6.39 -2.46
N GLY A 77 -7.53 -6.91 -3.41
CA GLY A 77 -6.86 -6.11 -4.44
C GLY A 77 -7.86 -5.24 -5.23
N ALA A 78 -8.94 -5.86 -5.70
CA ALA A 78 -10.04 -5.17 -6.37
C ALA A 78 -10.70 -4.11 -5.48
N LYS A 79 -11.02 -4.43 -4.21
CA LYS A 79 -11.64 -3.48 -3.26
C LYS A 79 -10.78 -2.24 -3.02
N TRP A 80 -9.46 -2.39 -2.96
CA TRP A 80 -8.58 -1.24 -2.76
C TRP A 80 -8.59 -0.30 -3.96
N LEU A 81 -8.54 -0.85 -5.18
CA LEU A 81 -8.67 -0.05 -6.40
C LEU A 81 -10.05 0.64 -6.47
N GLN A 82 -11.13 -0.08 -6.20
CA GLN A 82 -12.50 0.45 -6.17
C GLN A 82 -12.66 1.62 -5.18
N ARG A 83 -12.06 1.51 -3.98
CA ARG A 83 -12.04 2.61 -3.00
C ARG A 83 -11.23 3.80 -3.49
N GLY A 84 -10.14 3.56 -4.23
CA GLY A 84 -9.39 4.60 -4.93
C GLY A 84 -10.26 5.34 -5.96
N LEU A 85 -10.99 4.59 -6.78
CA LEU A 85 -11.91 5.07 -7.81
C LEU A 85 -13.22 5.68 -7.26
N ALA A 86 -13.44 5.57 -5.94
CA ALA A 86 -14.67 6.00 -5.28
C ALA A 86 -15.95 5.34 -5.84
N VAL A 87 -15.84 4.07 -6.24
CA VAL A 87 -16.99 3.22 -6.61
C VAL A 87 -17.29 2.21 -5.50
N PRO A 88 -18.47 1.55 -5.49
CA PRO A 88 -18.75 0.46 -4.55
C PRO A 88 -17.65 -0.60 -4.55
N ALA A 89 -17.15 -0.92 -3.35
CA ALA A 89 -16.02 -1.82 -3.16
C ALA A 89 -16.49 -3.26 -2.89
N ASP A 90 -17.14 -3.87 -3.88
CA ASP A 90 -17.66 -5.24 -3.81
C ASP A 90 -16.57 -6.32 -4.02
N GLY A 91 -15.39 -5.93 -4.52
CA GLY A 91 -14.27 -6.82 -4.82
C GLY A 91 -14.38 -7.54 -6.16
N ARG A 92 -15.28 -7.11 -7.04
CA ARG A 92 -15.41 -7.59 -8.42
C ARG A 92 -15.20 -6.44 -9.39
N ILE A 93 -14.25 -6.59 -10.31
CA ILE A 93 -14.03 -5.59 -11.35
C ILE A 93 -15.07 -5.82 -12.46
N GLY A 94 -16.21 -5.16 -12.32
CA GLY A 94 -17.31 -5.17 -13.29
C GLY A 94 -17.33 -3.91 -14.18
N PRO A 95 -18.35 -3.77 -15.04
CA PRO A 95 -18.50 -2.64 -15.96
C PRO A 95 -18.41 -1.27 -15.27
N GLN A 96 -19.02 -1.10 -14.09
CA GLN A 96 -18.95 0.15 -13.33
C GLN A 96 -17.52 0.50 -12.90
N THR A 97 -16.76 -0.48 -12.40
CA THR A 97 -15.36 -0.25 -12.00
C THR A 97 -14.51 0.11 -13.22
N LEU A 98 -14.72 -0.57 -14.35
CA LEU A 98 -13.98 -0.30 -15.59
C LEU A 98 -14.33 1.06 -16.19
N ALA A 99 -15.60 1.45 -16.17
CA ALA A 99 -16.01 2.78 -16.62
C ALA A 99 -15.34 3.88 -15.78
N ALA A 100 -15.34 3.74 -14.45
CA ALA A 100 -14.66 4.68 -13.56
C ALA A 100 -13.14 4.69 -13.76
N ALA A 101 -12.53 3.51 -13.99
CA ALA A 101 -11.10 3.40 -14.26
C ALA A 101 -10.71 4.10 -15.56
N ASN A 102 -11.42 3.82 -16.66
CA ASN A 102 -11.13 4.42 -17.97
C ASN A 102 -11.46 5.92 -18.02
N GLY A 103 -12.45 6.37 -17.26
CA GLY A 103 -12.83 7.79 -17.18
C GLY A 103 -11.99 8.62 -16.19
N ALA A 104 -11.06 8.02 -15.45
CA ALA A 104 -10.32 8.70 -14.39
C ALA A 104 -9.42 9.81 -14.93
N GLN A 105 -9.74 11.07 -14.62
CA GLN A 105 -8.93 12.23 -15.02
C GLN A 105 -7.64 12.37 -14.18
N ASN A 106 -7.71 11.98 -12.90
CA ASN A 106 -6.59 12.06 -11.96
C ASN A 106 -6.23 10.68 -11.42
N GLY A 107 -5.63 9.84 -12.27
CA GLY A 107 -5.21 8.50 -11.86
C GLY A 107 -4.14 8.48 -10.77
N VAL A 108 -3.32 9.53 -10.65
CA VAL A 108 -2.35 9.65 -9.56
C VAL A 108 -3.05 9.65 -8.20
N ALA A 109 -4.09 10.49 -8.03
CA ALA A 109 -4.85 10.54 -6.78
C ALA A 109 -5.58 9.22 -6.48
N VAL A 110 -6.09 8.54 -7.51
CA VAL A 110 -6.70 7.21 -7.39
C VAL A 110 -5.69 6.19 -6.86
N ILE A 111 -4.49 6.14 -7.46
CA ILE A 111 -3.40 5.23 -7.06
C ILE A 111 -2.96 5.51 -5.63
N GLU A 112 -2.71 6.77 -5.28
CA GLU A 112 -2.34 7.18 -3.92
C GLU A 112 -3.39 6.72 -2.90
N LYS A 113 -4.67 6.95 -3.20
CA LYS A 113 -5.77 6.58 -2.31
C LYS A 113 -5.89 5.07 -2.17
N ALA A 114 -5.79 4.31 -3.26
CA ALA A 114 -5.84 2.86 -3.22
C ALA A 114 -4.68 2.27 -2.39
N CYS A 115 -3.46 2.76 -2.58
CA CYS A 115 -2.29 2.37 -1.80
C CYS A 115 -2.39 2.77 -0.32
N ALA A 116 -2.95 3.95 -0.02
CA ALA A 116 -3.20 4.39 1.35
C ALA A 116 -4.23 3.51 2.07
N VAL A 117 -5.34 3.17 1.40
CA VAL A 117 -6.36 2.24 1.92
C VAL A 117 -5.74 0.88 2.22
N ARG A 118 -4.91 0.36 1.30
CA ARG A 118 -4.18 -0.88 1.51
C ARG A 118 -3.26 -0.80 2.73
N LEU A 119 -2.46 0.26 2.84
CA LEU A 119 -1.52 0.40 3.93
C LEU A 119 -2.24 0.50 5.29
N GLY A 120 -3.36 1.22 5.36
CA GLY A 120 -4.19 1.30 6.56
C GLY A 120 -4.71 -0.07 7.00
N PHE A 121 -5.17 -0.90 6.04
CA PHE A 121 -5.55 -2.29 6.34
C PHE A 121 -4.37 -3.09 6.90
N LEU A 122 -3.20 -3.00 6.26
CA LEU A 122 -2.01 -3.74 6.69
C LEU A 122 -1.55 -3.31 8.09
N GLN A 123 -1.63 -2.02 8.41
CA GLN A 123 -1.30 -1.46 9.73
C GLN A 123 -2.20 -1.98 10.85
N GLY A 124 -3.44 -2.39 10.54
CA GLY A 124 -4.36 -3.01 11.50
C GLY A 124 -4.07 -4.48 11.80
N LEU A 125 -3.14 -5.13 11.09
CA LEU A 125 -2.80 -6.53 11.34
C LEU A 125 -1.81 -6.65 12.51
N GLY A 126 -2.05 -7.61 13.42
CA GLY A 126 -1.12 -7.86 14.54
C GLY A 126 0.31 -8.18 14.09
N SER A 127 0.46 -8.87 12.95
CA SER A 127 1.75 -9.21 12.32
C SER A 127 2.46 -8.01 11.69
N PHE A 128 1.83 -6.83 11.61
CA PHE A 128 2.47 -5.60 11.15
C PHE A 128 3.64 -5.18 12.03
N ARG A 129 3.63 -5.54 13.32
CA ARG A 129 4.77 -5.30 14.24
C ARG A 129 6.06 -5.89 13.70
N THR A 130 5.99 -7.10 13.14
CA THR A 130 7.16 -7.83 12.62
C THR A 130 7.47 -7.44 11.18
N PHE A 131 6.46 -7.42 10.31
CA PHE A 131 6.67 -7.33 8.86
C PHE A 131 6.34 -5.96 8.25
N GLY A 132 5.76 -5.04 9.03
CA GLY A 132 5.18 -3.79 8.53
C GLY A 132 6.18 -2.85 7.85
N LYS A 133 7.47 -2.90 8.23
CA LYS A 133 8.53 -2.16 7.53
C LYS A 133 8.65 -2.61 6.07
N GLY A 134 8.69 -3.93 5.84
CA GLY A 134 8.80 -4.51 4.49
C GLY A 134 7.54 -4.27 3.66
N TRP A 135 6.36 -4.51 4.26
CA TRP A 135 5.09 -4.28 3.57
C TRP A 135 4.90 -2.80 3.20
N GLY A 136 5.22 -1.87 4.11
CA GLY A 136 5.13 -0.44 3.82
C GLY A 136 6.07 0.01 2.70
N ARG A 137 7.28 -0.57 2.61
CA ARG A 137 8.21 -0.31 1.49
C ARG A 137 7.66 -0.84 0.17
N ARG A 138 7.09 -2.05 0.17
CA ARG A 138 6.44 -2.63 -1.03
C ARG A 138 5.31 -1.74 -1.53
N VAL A 139 4.40 -1.32 -0.64
CA VAL A 139 3.27 -0.46 -1.03
C VAL A 139 3.76 0.85 -1.63
N ALA A 140 4.76 1.51 -1.04
CA ALA A 140 5.33 2.74 -1.59
C ALA A 140 5.98 2.51 -2.98
N LYS A 141 6.69 1.39 -3.16
CA LYS A 141 7.30 1.02 -4.45
C LYS A 141 6.23 0.77 -5.53
N VAL A 142 5.17 0.05 -5.18
CA VAL A 142 4.02 -0.19 -6.08
C VAL A 142 3.32 1.11 -6.45
N GLU A 143 3.12 2.01 -5.49
CA GLU A 143 2.53 3.33 -5.74
C GLU A 143 3.37 4.14 -6.73
N ALA A 144 4.67 4.29 -6.48
CA ALA A 144 5.55 5.05 -7.35
C ALA A 144 5.61 4.47 -8.76
N ARG A 145 5.71 3.13 -8.88
CA ARG A 145 5.71 2.45 -10.16
C ARG A 145 4.38 2.61 -10.91
N ALA A 146 3.26 2.49 -10.20
CA ALA A 146 1.93 2.67 -10.79
C ALA A 146 1.72 4.10 -11.29
N VAL A 147 2.19 5.11 -10.55
CA VAL A 147 2.16 6.51 -11.00
C VAL A 147 3.05 6.73 -12.22
N SER A 148 4.23 6.10 -12.27
CA SER A 148 5.10 6.12 -13.45
C SER A 148 4.39 5.52 -14.67
N MET A 149 3.76 4.36 -14.51
CA MET A 149 3.00 3.68 -15.57
C MET A 149 1.78 4.47 -16.06
N TRP A 150 1.03 5.09 -15.14
CA TRP A 150 -0.14 5.88 -15.48
C TRP A 150 0.23 7.19 -16.19
N SER A 151 1.20 7.94 -15.63
CA SER A 151 1.49 9.30 -16.09
C SER A 151 2.51 9.36 -17.23
N GLY A 152 3.40 8.37 -17.35
CA GLY A 152 4.54 8.40 -18.27
C GLY A 152 5.46 9.62 -18.09
N SER A 153 5.34 10.37 -16.99
CA SER A 153 5.91 11.70 -16.84
C SER A 153 6.88 11.80 -15.68
N ARG A 154 8.15 12.07 -16.00
CA ARG A 154 9.19 12.39 -15.00
C ARG A 154 8.85 13.62 -14.18
N ALA A 155 8.16 14.61 -14.77
CA ALA A 155 7.72 15.80 -14.06
C ALA A 155 6.69 15.47 -12.96
N THR A 156 5.75 14.56 -13.26
CA THR A 156 4.78 14.04 -12.28
C THR A 156 5.48 13.32 -11.13
N LEU A 157 6.43 12.44 -11.44
CA LEU A 157 7.20 11.72 -10.42
C LEU A 157 8.00 12.68 -9.51
N ALA A 158 8.67 13.68 -10.11
CA ALA A 158 9.39 14.70 -9.36
C ALA A 158 8.45 15.55 -8.48
N ALA A 159 7.24 15.87 -8.96
CA ALA A 159 6.24 16.55 -8.14
C ALA A 159 5.79 15.70 -6.95
N GLN A 160 5.61 14.39 -7.12
CA GLN A 160 5.26 13.49 -6.02
C GLN A 160 6.40 13.30 -5.01
N GLU A 161 7.65 13.22 -5.47
CA GLU A 161 8.83 13.20 -4.59
C GLU A 161 8.87 14.46 -3.72
N ARG A 162 8.71 15.65 -4.33
CA ARG A 162 8.70 16.93 -3.60
C ARG A 162 7.55 16.99 -2.59
N ARG A 163 6.35 16.55 -2.98
CA ARG A 163 5.17 16.49 -2.09
C ARG A 163 5.42 15.56 -0.90
N ALA A 164 6.01 14.39 -1.12
CA ALA A 164 6.35 13.44 -0.06
C ALA A 164 7.43 13.99 0.89
N THR A 165 8.44 14.69 0.35
CA THR A 165 9.48 15.38 1.12
C THR A 165 8.89 16.50 1.98
N ALA A 166 8.03 17.35 1.40
CA ALA A 166 7.37 18.42 2.12
C ALA A 166 6.46 17.89 3.24
N ALA A 167 5.68 16.83 2.97
CA ALA A 167 4.83 16.20 3.97
C ALA A 167 5.64 15.63 5.15
N ARG A 168 6.80 15.02 4.87
CA ARG A 168 7.71 14.56 5.93
C ARG A 168 8.26 15.72 6.75
N LYS A 169 8.70 16.81 6.11
CA LYS A 169 9.23 18.00 6.80
C LYS A 169 8.17 18.62 7.71
N GLN A 170 6.96 18.79 7.20
CA GLN A 170 5.83 19.29 7.99
C GLN A 170 5.55 18.41 9.21
N GLN A 171 5.55 17.08 9.04
CA GLN A 171 5.34 16.15 10.14
C GLN A 171 6.44 16.26 11.22
N GLN A 172 7.70 16.47 10.81
CA GLN A 172 8.81 16.68 11.74
C GLN A 172 8.68 18.01 12.48
N THR A 173 8.33 19.10 11.78
CA THR A 173 8.06 20.41 12.39
C THR A 173 6.92 20.33 13.40
N ASN A 174 5.83 19.63 13.07
CA ASN A 174 4.71 19.42 13.98
C ASN A 174 5.13 18.61 15.21
N ALA A 175 5.99 17.60 15.05
CA ALA A 175 6.51 16.82 16.17
C ALA A 175 7.43 17.64 17.08
N THR A 176 8.30 18.50 16.53
CA THR A 176 9.13 19.42 17.32
C THR A 176 8.31 20.48 18.04
N ALA A 177 7.25 21.01 17.40
CA ALA A 177 6.34 21.95 18.04
C ALA A 177 5.53 21.29 19.16
N ALA A 178 5.08 20.04 18.96
CA ALA A 178 4.41 19.26 19.99
C ALA A 178 5.36 18.90 21.16
N GLY A 179 6.64 18.63 20.88
CA GLY A 179 7.66 18.42 21.92
C GLY A 179 8.01 19.70 22.69
N ALA A 180 8.04 20.85 22.03
CA ALA A 180 8.28 22.15 22.64
C ALA A 180 7.07 22.67 23.44
N GLY A 181 5.84 22.43 22.97
CA GLY A 181 4.60 22.77 23.68
C GLY A 181 4.18 21.74 24.74
N GLY A 182 4.64 20.49 24.63
CA GLY A 182 4.41 19.42 25.59
C GLY A 182 5.10 19.64 26.94
N GLY A 183 6.09 20.54 27.00
CA GLY A 183 6.65 21.02 28.27
C GLY A 183 5.62 21.76 29.14
N ALA A 184 4.53 22.29 28.55
CA ALA A 184 3.43 22.91 29.30
C ALA A 184 2.35 21.91 29.77
N ALA A 185 2.22 20.74 29.10
CA ALA A 185 1.34 19.65 29.56
C ALA A 185 2.03 18.70 30.56
N ALA A 186 3.36 18.75 30.63
CA ALA A 186 4.15 18.25 31.77
C ALA A 186 4.31 19.31 32.87
N GLY A 187 3.57 20.42 32.79
CA GLY A 187 3.32 21.25 33.97
C GLY A 187 2.45 20.42 34.90
N GLY A 188 2.95 20.15 36.10
CA GLY A 188 2.19 19.51 37.19
C GLY A 188 0.99 20.36 37.60
N GLY A 189 -0.01 20.47 36.73
CA GLY A 189 -1.36 20.82 37.12
C GLY A 189 -1.85 19.69 38.00
N ASP A 190 -2.35 20.05 39.17
CA ASP A 190 -2.80 19.08 40.16
C ASP A 190 -3.86 18.16 39.54
N LEU A 191 -3.49 16.90 39.32
CA LEU A 191 -4.41 15.86 38.85
C LEU A 191 -5.28 15.33 40.00
N ALA A 192 -5.07 15.84 41.23
CA ALA A 192 -5.94 15.53 42.35
C ALA A 192 -7.40 15.90 42.03
N GLY A 193 -8.24 14.89 41.89
CA GLY A 193 -9.67 15.04 41.60
C GLY A 193 -10.08 14.70 40.17
N VAL A 194 -9.14 14.45 39.25
CA VAL A 194 -9.47 13.88 37.94
C VAL A 194 -9.61 12.36 38.09
N PRO A 195 -10.75 11.74 37.71
CA PRO A 195 -10.89 10.29 37.78
C PRO A 195 -9.82 9.58 36.93
N ASP A 196 -9.23 8.52 37.47
CA ASP A 196 -8.17 7.74 36.79
C ASP A 196 -8.56 7.30 35.38
N VAL A 197 -9.83 6.95 35.15
CA VAL A 197 -10.34 6.57 33.83
C VAL A 197 -10.18 7.69 32.78
N VAL A 198 -10.30 8.95 33.19
CA VAL A 198 -10.12 10.11 32.32
C VAL A 198 -8.63 10.31 32.02
N VAL A 199 -7.77 10.18 33.03
CA VAL A 199 -6.32 10.25 32.86
C VAL A 199 -5.83 9.16 31.91
N TYR A 200 -6.22 7.90 32.14
CA TYR A 200 -5.88 6.78 31.26
C TYR A 200 -6.47 6.94 29.85
N GLY A 201 -7.68 7.50 29.72
CA GLY A 201 -8.29 7.81 28.43
C GLY A 201 -7.48 8.84 27.63
N ILE A 202 -7.06 9.94 28.26
CA ILE A 202 -6.23 10.98 27.62
C ILE A 202 -4.87 10.39 27.20
N LEU A 203 -4.22 9.63 28.09
CA LEU A 203 -2.94 8.98 27.78
C LEU A 203 -3.07 7.99 26.62
N ALA A 204 -4.12 7.18 26.59
CA ALA A 204 -4.38 6.23 25.51
C ALA A 204 -4.55 6.95 24.15
N VAL A 205 -5.33 8.04 24.11
CA VAL A 205 -5.52 8.85 22.90
C VAL A 205 -4.20 9.48 22.45
N ALA A 206 -3.40 10.02 23.38
CA ALA A 206 -2.10 10.59 23.06
C ALA A 206 -1.13 9.56 22.47
N VAL A 207 -1.09 8.35 23.03
CA VAL A 207 -0.28 7.24 22.51
C VAL A 207 -0.74 6.83 21.10
N VAL A 208 -2.05 6.68 20.88
CA VAL A 208 -2.59 6.34 19.55
C VAL A 208 -2.25 7.43 18.52
N ALA A 209 -2.40 8.70 18.88
CA ALA A 209 -2.05 9.83 18.03
C ALA A 209 -0.55 9.85 17.69
N ALA A 210 0.32 9.60 18.67
CA ALA A 210 1.77 9.52 18.48
C ALA A 210 2.14 8.35 17.55
N VAL A 211 1.58 7.16 17.77
CA VAL A 211 1.79 5.98 16.91
C VAL A 211 1.32 6.27 15.48
N TYR A 212 0.13 6.84 15.31
CA TYR A 212 -0.38 7.25 14.01
C TYR A 212 0.56 8.24 13.30
N ALA A 213 1.05 9.26 14.03
CA ALA A 213 1.97 10.24 13.49
C ALA A 213 3.31 9.62 13.04
N LEU A 214 3.86 8.68 13.81
CA LEU A 214 5.07 7.94 13.47
C LEU A 214 4.87 7.06 12.23
N LEU A 215 3.74 6.34 12.16
CA LEU A 215 3.40 5.50 11.00
C LEU A 215 3.24 6.35 9.74
N LYS A 216 2.62 7.52 9.85
CA LYS A 216 2.44 8.48 8.75
C LYS A 216 3.78 9.08 8.31
N ALA A 217 4.65 9.47 9.24
CA ALA A 217 6.00 9.95 8.94
C ALA A 217 6.81 8.90 8.16
N ALA A 218 6.80 7.65 8.65
CA ALA A 218 7.48 6.54 8.02
C ALA A 218 6.92 6.24 6.62
N HIS A 219 5.61 6.37 6.41
CA HIS A 219 4.98 6.21 5.10
C HIS A 219 5.46 7.30 4.12
N HIS A 220 5.46 8.58 4.51
CA HIS A 220 5.94 9.67 3.65
C HIS A 220 7.41 9.53 3.28
N ALA A 221 8.27 9.09 4.22
CA ALA A 221 9.66 8.80 3.93
C ALA A 221 9.80 7.69 2.87
N ARG A 222 9.07 6.58 3.01
CA ARG A 222 9.08 5.48 2.03
C ARG A 222 8.57 5.91 0.66
N ARG A 223 7.52 6.74 0.61
CA ARG A 223 6.97 7.28 -0.65
C ARG A 223 8.01 8.13 -1.36
N ARG A 224 8.65 9.06 -0.65
CA ARG A 224 9.75 9.87 -1.21
C ARG A 224 10.84 8.99 -1.81
N ASP A 225 11.33 8.04 -1.03
CA ASP A 225 12.42 7.16 -1.47
C ASP A 225 12.02 6.31 -2.69
N ALA A 226 10.76 5.86 -2.75
CA ALA A 226 10.22 5.12 -3.90
C ALA A 226 10.07 5.97 -5.17
N TYR A 227 9.54 7.19 -5.06
CA TYR A 227 9.45 8.11 -6.19
C TYR A 227 10.82 8.52 -6.72
N ARG A 228 11.80 8.71 -5.82
CA ARG A 228 13.19 8.97 -6.19
C ARG A 228 13.79 7.80 -6.97
N ALA A 229 13.59 6.57 -6.50
CA ALA A 229 14.09 5.39 -7.22
C ALA A 229 13.51 5.25 -8.64
N GLU A 230 12.23 5.58 -8.86
CA GLU A 230 11.64 5.58 -10.21
C GLU A 230 12.12 6.74 -11.10
N LEU A 231 12.66 7.83 -10.52
CA LEU A 231 13.31 8.89 -11.30
C LEU A 231 14.73 8.49 -11.75
N GLU A 232 15.37 7.60 -11.01
CA GLU A 232 16.74 7.12 -11.27
C GLU A 232 16.78 5.89 -12.18
N ALA A 233 15.65 5.19 -12.35
CA ALA A 233 15.48 4.00 -13.21
C ALA A 233 15.21 4.36 -14.68
#